data_AF-F6H545-F1
#
_entry.id   AF-F6H545-F1
#
_cell.length_a   1.000
_cell.length_b   1.000
_cell.length_c   1.000
_cell.angle_alpha   90.00
_cell.angle_beta   90.00
_cell.angle_gamma   90.00
#
_symmetry.space_group_name_H-M   'P 1'
#
loop_
_entity.id
_entity.type
_entity.pdbx_description
1 polymer ?
#
loop_
_entity_poly.entity_id
_entity_poly.type
_entity_poly.pdbx_seq_one_letter_code
_entity_poly.pdbx_strand_id
1 'polypeptide(L)'
;MHLLNLFQRKVKEDQMLDLVDKSSEDMQLHGTEVVEMMKLAAWCLQNDIAKRPSMSVVVKVLDGVMDVEGNLDYCFFSPQVSRAMKAVHNSKDDVVIASTVLPSILSGPR
;
A
#
# COMPACT_ATOMS: atom_id res chain seq x y z
N MET A 1 -7.33 7.59 14.36
CA MET A 1 -6.97 6.18 14.10
C MET A 1 -6.46 6.08 12.68
N HIS A 2 -5.21 5.67 12.46
CA HIS A 2 -4.63 5.55 11.11
C HIS A 2 -4.75 4.09 10.65
N LEU A 3 -5.48 3.82 9.56
CA LEU A 3 -5.76 2.45 9.09
C LEU A 3 -4.48 1.63 8.89
N LEU A 4 -3.43 2.23 8.30
CA LEU A 4 -2.13 1.54 8.12
C LEU A 4 -1.45 1.15 9.43
N ASN A 5 -1.59 1.93 10.52
CA ASN A 5 -1.05 1.56 11.83
C ASN A 5 -1.80 0.36 12.42
N LEU A 6 -3.13 0.35 12.29
CA LEU A 6 -3.94 -0.78 12.72
C LEU A 6 -3.60 -2.03 11.91
N PHE A 7 -3.48 -1.90 10.59
CA PHE A 7 -3.09 -2.96 9.68
C PHE A 7 -1.72 -3.54 10.05
N GLN A 8 -0.70 -2.70 10.20
CA GLN A 8 0.64 -3.13 10.60
C GLN A 8 0.62 -3.88 11.94
N ARG A 9 -0.15 -3.42 12.92
CA ARG A 9 -0.29 -4.11 14.21
C ARG A 9 -0.94 -5.48 14.04
N LYS A 10 -2.03 -5.56 13.27
CA LYS A 10 -2.76 -6.82 13.03
C LYS A 10 -1.97 -7.84 12.23
N VAL A 11 -1.10 -7.40 11.33
CA VAL A 11 -0.13 -8.28 10.67
C VAL A 11 0.84 -8.89 11.69
N LYS A 12 1.40 -8.10 12.60
CA LYS A 12 2.33 -8.58 13.65
C LYS A 12 1.67 -9.54 14.64
N GLU A 13 0.37 -9.37 14.88
CA GLU A 13 -0.43 -10.21 15.77
C GLU A 13 -0.98 -11.47 15.05
N ASP A 14 -0.71 -11.63 13.75
CA ASP A 14 -1.31 -12.67 12.90
C ASP A 14 -2.85 -12.68 12.92
N GLN A 15 -3.44 -11.49 12.99
CA GLN A 15 -4.87 -11.24 13.17
C GLN A 15 -5.47 -10.41 12.02
N MET A 16 -4.97 -10.59 10.79
CA MET A 16 -5.50 -9.83 9.64
C MET A 16 -6.98 -10.08 9.37
N LEU A 17 -7.50 -11.26 9.72
CA LEU A 17 -8.93 -11.59 9.59
C LEU A 17 -9.82 -10.65 10.41
N ASP A 18 -9.31 -10.05 11.49
CA ASP A 18 -10.07 -9.08 12.29
C ASP A 18 -10.38 -7.78 11.54
N LEU A 19 -9.71 -7.54 10.40
CA LEU A 19 -9.91 -6.37 9.55
C LEU A 19 -10.92 -6.62 8.43
N VAL A 20 -11.36 -7.87 8.25
CA VAL A 20 -12.41 -8.22 7.29
C VAL A 20 -13.72 -7.59 7.76
N ASP A 21 -14.44 -6.95 6.83
CA ASP A 21 -15.70 -6.28 7.15
C ASP A 21 -16.73 -7.29 7.67
N LYS A 22 -17.19 -7.07 8.91
CA LYS A 22 -18.16 -7.94 9.60
C LYS A 22 -19.58 -7.79 9.09
N SER A 23 -19.85 -6.73 8.33
CA SER A 23 -21.16 -6.46 7.73
C SER A 23 -21.35 -7.12 6.36
N SER A 24 -20.27 -7.61 5.75
CA SER A 24 -20.31 -8.30 4.45
C SER A 24 -20.19 -9.81 4.65
N GLU A 25 -21.30 -10.53 4.46
CA GLU A 25 -21.32 -11.99 4.54
C GLU A 25 -20.34 -12.63 3.54
N ASP A 26 -20.29 -12.10 2.31
CA ASP A 26 -19.38 -12.56 1.26
C ASP A 26 -17.92 -12.43 1.68
N MET A 27 -17.52 -11.29 2.23
CA MET A 27 -16.16 -11.09 2.73
C MET A 27 -15.83 -12.00 3.92
N GLN A 28 -16.81 -12.30 4.79
CA GLN A 28 -16.62 -13.24 5.90
C GLN A 28 -16.45 -14.68 5.40
N LEU A 29 -17.21 -15.09 4.40
CA LEU A 29 -17.09 -16.42 3.77
C LEU A 29 -15.75 -16.57 3.04
N HIS A 30 -15.26 -15.51 2.39
CA HIS A 30 -14.02 -15.49 1.60
C HIS A 30 -12.86 -14.80 2.33
N GLY A 31 -12.81 -14.86 3.67
CA GLY A 31 -11.84 -14.10 4.46
C GLY A 31 -10.37 -14.37 4.13
N THR A 32 -10.02 -15.59 3.69
CA THR A 32 -8.67 -15.93 3.23
C THR A 32 -8.28 -15.17 1.96
N GLU A 33 -9.17 -15.09 0.97
CA GLU A 33 -8.96 -14.33 -0.27
C GLU A 33 -8.87 -12.83 0.01
N VAL A 34 -9.68 -12.33 0.95
CA VAL A 34 -9.61 -10.94 1.41
C VAL A 34 -8.24 -10.64 2.05
N VAL A 35 -7.70 -11.56 2.84
CA VAL A 35 -6.35 -11.42 3.42
C VAL A 35 -5.27 -11.41 2.34
N GLU A 36 -5.37 -12.25 1.31
CA GLU A 36 -4.45 -12.19 0.17
C GLU A 36 -4.52 -10.83 -0.56
N MET A 37 -5.73 -10.29 -0.75
CA MET A 37 -5.91 -8.94 -1.30
C MET A 37 -5.29 -7.85 -0.42
N MET A 38 -5.35 -8.00 0.91
CA MET A 38 -4.67 -7.10 1.84
C MET A 38 -3.14 -7.19 1.72
N LYS A 39 -2.59 -8.39 1.49
CA LYS A 39 -1.14 -8.55 1.22
C LYS A 39 -0.75 -7.91 -0.11
N LEU A 40 -1.56 -8.06 -1.16
CA LEU A 40 -1.34 -7.36 -2.44
C LEU A 40 -1.36 -5.84 -2.25
N ALA A 41 -2.30 -5.31 -1.46
CA ALA A 41 -2.33 -3.90 -1.11
C ALA A 41 -1.05 -3.47 -0.36
N ALA A 42 -0.58 -4.29 0.59
CA ALA A 42 0.68 -4.04 1.30
C ALA A 42 1.90 -4.02 0.36
N TRP A 43 1.90 -4.85 -0.68
CA TRP A 43 2.94 -4.87 -1.71
C TRP A 43 2.95 -3.58 -2.56
N CYS A 44 1.77 -3.09 -2.93
CA CYS A 44 1.62 -1.81 -3.63
C CYS A 44 2.03 -0.61 -2.78
N LEU A 45 1.87 -0.71 -1.45
CA LEU A 45 2.15 0.35 -0.48
C LEU A 45 3.58 0.33 0.07
N GLN A 46 4.48 -0.51 -0.46
CA GLN A 46 5.88 -0.57 -0.03
C GLN A 46 6.51 0.83 0.00
N ASN A 47 7.25 1.14 1.07
CA ASN A 47 7.93 2.43 1.17
C ASN A 47 9.10 2.52 0.17
N ASP A 48 9.80 1.40 -0.06
CA ASP A 48 10.78 1.28 -1.13
C ASP A 48 10.05 1.13 -2.48
N ILE A 49 10.15 2.16 -3.32
CA ILE A 49 9.49 2.22 -4.63
C ILE A 49 9.98 1.08 -5.53
N ALA A 50 11.24 0.65 -5.41
CA ALA A 50 11.80 -0.43 -6.22
C ALA A 50 11.19 -1.80 -5.87
N LYS A 51 10.59 -1.94 -4.69
CA LYS A 51 9.90 -3.17 -4.26
C LYS A 51 8.42 -3.20 -4.62
N ARG A 52 7.85 -2.08 -5.11
CA ARG A 52 6.44 -2.05 -5.54
C ARG A 52 6.28 -2.85 -6.83
N PRO A 53 5.20 -3.62 -6.97
CA PRO A 53 4.92 -4.33 -8.20
C PRO A 53 4.54 -3.35 -9.32
N SER A 54 4.87 -3.69 -10.57
CA SER A 54 4.28 -3.01 -11.72
C SER A 54 2.78 -3.34 -11.82
N MET A 55 2.01 -2.48 -12.47
CA MET A 55 0.58 -2.75 -12.70
C MET A 55 0.34 -4.08 -13.45
N SER A 56 1.24 -4.48 -14.35
CA SER A 56 1.15 -5.77 -15.02
C SER A 56 1.31 -6.96 -14.07
N VAL A 57 2.14 -6.85 -13.03
CA VAL A 57 2.27 -7.87 -11.98
C VAL A 57 1.03 -7.90 -11.10
N VAL A 58 0.51 -6.73 -10.70
CA VAL A 58 -0.72 -6.63 -9.92
C VAL A 58 -1.88 -7.35 -10.63
N VAL A 59 -2.08 -7.11 -11.92
CA VAL A 59 -3.13 -7.79 -12.70
C VAL A 59 -2.92 -9.30 -12.75
N LYS A 60 -1.69 -9.78 -12.96
CA LYS A 60 -1.41 -11.23 -12.96
C LYS A 60 -1.74 -11.89 -11.62
N VAL A 61 -1.53 -11.17 -10.50
CA VAL A 61 -1.93 -11.66 -9.17
C VAL A 61 -3.45 -11.71 -9.04
N LEU A 62 -4.15 -10.65 -9.48
CA LEU A 62 -5.61 -10.62 -9.45
C LEU A 62 -6.26 -11.68 -10.36
N ASP A 63 -5.62 -12.01 -11.48
CA ASP A 63 -6.05 -13.08 -12.38
C ASP A 63 -5.70 -14.49 -11.85
N GLY A 64 -5.03 -14.60 -10.70
CA GLY A 64 -4.61 -15.87 -10.10
C GLY A 64 -3.48 -16.58 -10.85
N VAL A 65 -2.76 -15.86 -11.71
CA VAL A 65 -1.63 -16.39 -12.50
C VAL A 65 -0.31 -16.32 -11.71
N MET A 66 -0.26 -15.47 -10.68
CA MET A 66 0.91 -15.27 -9.82
C MET A 66 0.48 -15.06 -8.36
N ASP A 67 1.32 -15.48 -7.42
CA ASP A 67 1.12 -15.21 -5.99
C ASP A 67 1.69 -13.85 -5.58
N VAL A 68 1.24 -13.33 -4.43
CA VAL A 68 1.81 -12.14 -3.81
C VAL A 68 3.22 -12.44 -3.30
N GLU A 69 4.13 -11.46 -3.37
CA GLU A 69 5.47 -11.54 -2.80
C GLU A 69 5.43 -11.91 -1.30
N GLY A 70 6.25 -12.87 -0.88
CA GLY A 70 6.22 -13.42 0.48
C GLY A 70 7.00 -12.59 1.52
N ASN A 71 7.96 -11.77 1.07
CA ASN A 71 8.85 -11.00 1.96
C ASN A 71 8.53 -9.50 1.90
N LEU A 72 7.30 -9.14 2.29
CA LEU A 72 6.84 -7.76 2.32
C LEU A 72 7.29 -7.04 3.59
N ASP A 73 7.68 -5.77 3.42
CA ASP A 73 7.84 -4.86 4.56
C ASP A 73 6.51 -4.19 4.88
N TYR A 74 5.95 -4.48 6.06
CA TYR A 74 4.70 -3.87 6.54
C TYR A 74 4.94 -2.54 7.28
N CYS A 75 6.13 -1.96 7.18
CA CYS A 75 6.44 -0.63 7.67
C CYS A 75 6.08 0.43 6.63
N PHE A 76 4.81 0.87 6.65
CA PHE A 76 4.29 1.87 5.72
C PHE A 76 4.77 3.31 6.00
N PHE A 77 5.43 3.53 7.14
CA PHE A 77 5.93 4.85 7.54
C PHE A 77 7.42 4.91 7.33
N SER A 78 7.85 5.79 6.42
CA SER A 78 9.25 6.16 6.39
C SER A 78 9.63 6.98 7.63
N PRO A 79 10.78 6.70 8.27
CA PRO A 79 11.37 7.59 9.27
C PRO A 79 11.51 9.03 8.75
N GLN A 80 11.75 9.22 7.44
CA GLN A 80 11.86 10.55 6.84
C GLN A 80 10.51 11.27 6.69
N VAL A 81 9.37 10.58 6.62
CA VAL A 81 8.05 11.25 6.59
C VAL A 81 7.68 11.75 8.00
N SER A 82 8.02 11.01 9.05
CA SER A 82 7.91 11.51 10.44
C SER A 82 8.86 12.68 10.73
N ARG A 83 10.04 12.71 10.10
CA ARG A 83 11.00 13.82 10.21
C ARG A 83 10.56 15.03 9.37
N ALA A 84 10.05 14.80 8.17
CA ALA A 84 9.50 15.82 7.28
C ALA A 84 8.20 16.40 7.85
N MET A 85 7.29 15.63 8.43
CA MET A 85 6.11 16.18 9.12
C MET A 85 6.50 17.01 10.36
N LYS A 86 7.59 16.65 11.07
CA LYS A 86 8.18 17.51 12.12
C LYS A 86 8.91 18.74 11.57
N ALA A 87 9.50 18.65 10.37
CA ALA A 87 10.30 19.72 9.75
C ALA A 87 9.47 20.67 8.86
N VAL A 88 8.33 20.24 8.31
CA VAL A 88 7.39 21.06 7.54
C VAL A 88 6.69 22.08 8.43
N HIS A 89 6.64 21.82 9.74
CA HIS A 89 6.28 22.85 10.70
C HIS A 89 7.38 23.92 10.91
N ASN A 90 8.57 23.75 10.33
CA ASN A 90 9.77 24.53 10.65
C ASN A 90 10.73 24.95 9.50
N SER A 91 10.57 24.58 8.22
CA SER A 91 11.33 25.25 7.15
C SER A 91 10.90 24.91 5.71
N LYS A 92 10.90 25.96 4.90
CA LYS A 92 10.74 26.03 3.44
C LYS A 92 11.87 25.30 2.69
N ASP A 93 11.48 24.77 1.55
CA ASP A 93 12.27 24.39 0.37
C ASP A 93 13.19 23.16 0.46
N ASP A 94 13.13 22.40 -0.64
CA ASP A 94 14.07 21.42 -1.20
C ASP A 94 13.82 19.88 -1.14
N VAL A 95 13.75 19.35 -2.37
CA VAL A 95 14.14 18.01 -2.90
C VAL A 95 13.16 16.83 -2.77
N VAL A 96 12.67 16.34 -3.92
CA VAL A 96 13.05 15.06 -4.59
C VAL A 96 12.40 15.04 -5.99
N ILE A 97 13.21 14.86 -7.04
CA ILE A 97 12.75 14.71 -8.43
C ILE A 97 12.14 13.30 -8.58
N ALA A 98 10.84 13.18 -8.31
CA ALA A 98 10.02 12.27 -9.09
C ALA A 98 9.92 12.87 -10.49
N SER A 99 10.05 12.06 -11.54
CA SER A 99 9.81 12.52 -12.91
C SER A 99 8.45 13.22 -12.94
N THR A 100 8.46 14.55 -13.03
CA THR A 100 7.27 15.38 -13.06
C THR A 100 6.62 15.17 -14.41
N VAL A 101 5.87 14.08 -14.53
CA VAL A 101 4.95 13.92 -15.65
C VAL A 101 3.95 15.06 -15.50
N LEU A 102 4.06 16.04 -16.38
CA LEU A 102 3.18 17.20 -16.36
C LEU A 102 1.74 16.72 -16.57
N PRO A 103 0.76 17.23 -15.81
CA PRO A 103 -0.65 16.87 -15.96
C PRO A 103 -1.17 17.04 -17.39
N SER A 104 -0.54 17.93 -18.17
CA SER A 104 -0.82 18.17 -19.59
C SER A 104 -0.59 16.94 -20.48
N ILE A 105 0.28 16.00 -20.09
CA ILE A 105 0.53 14.76 -20.85
C ILE A 105 -0.63 13.76 -20.68
N LEU A 106 -1.32 13.80 -19.53
CA LEU A 106 -2.43 12.89 -19.22
C LEU A 106 -3.79 13.41 -19.70
N SER A 107 -3.91 14.72 -19.93
CA SER A 107 -5.13 15.34 -20.48
C SER A 107 -5.12 15.30 -22.00
N GLY A 108 -5.04 14.09 -22.58
CA GLY A 108 -5.14 13.88 -24.02
C GLY A 108 -6.37 14.59 -24.65
N PRO A 109 -6.42 14.70 -26.00
CA PRO A 109 -7.46 15.46 -26.69
C PRO A 109 -8.87 15.00 -26.28
N ARG A 110 -9.73 15.96 -25.96
CA ARG A 110 -11.16 15.72 -25.66
C ARG A 110 -11.96 15.52 -26.93
#